data_AF-A0A924RZM9-F1
#
_entry.id   AF-A0A924RZM9-F1
#
_cell.length_a   1.000
_cell.length_b   1.000
_cell.length_c   1.000
_cell.angle_alpha   90.00
_cell.angle_beta   90.00
_cell.angle_gamma   90.00
#
_symmetry.space_group_name_H-M   'P 1'
#
loop_
_entity.id
_entity.type
_entity.pdbx_description
1 polymer ?
#
loop_
_entity_poly.entity_id
_entity_poly.type
_entity_poly.pdbx_seq_one_letter_code
_entity_poly.pdbx_strand_id
1 'polypeptide(L)'
;MAAARALLDSRRADLIAGLADVAARFAGDPRALDAAVLGAARLGLRHGSFGHDPHAYHNETHVLEVGQRRLLRLVQGMGEAAPPPADVDMLLVFAACHDLRQRETVDVPGPVGGNEAASIAETLRILEACGFRREADRAQFVAIELMIAGSTFDTRPVAAADPTTDELPNIAGGALARGLALWLDSALPRWRDDADARRGERLARIAADLDTANVGEDFVQLCETAIRLCREREMRFGRALDKPESGQPCLDFLSVGQERYFHELHRFNSREGERVFGPGKLLNGLRVRQTTAALLARFGTDRPANGDQVIAAFSELTGAY
;
A
#
# COMPACT_ATOMS: atom_id res chain seq x y z
N MET A 1 -19.18 -13.61 8.90
CA MET A 1 -19.36 -13.57 7.43
C MET A 1 -20.66 -12.93 6.97
N ALA A 2 -21.85 -13.43 7.34
CA ALA A 2 -23.13 -12.90 6.84
C ALA A 2 -23.31 -11.38 7.06
N ALA A 3 -22.97 -10.86 8.25
CA ALA A 3 -23.06 -9.43 8.54
C ALA A 3 -22.13 -8.55 7.69
N ALA A 4 -20.91 -9.03 7.39
CA ALA A 4 -19.95 -8.30 6.55
C ALA A 4 -20.46 -8.21 5.11
N ARG A 5 -20.99 -9.31 4.57
CA ARG A 5 -21.61 -9.33 3.24
C ARG A 5 -22.81 -8.39 3.17
N ALA A 6 -23.75 -8.50 4.12
CA ALA A 6 -24.91 -7.61 4.18
C ALA A 6 -24.53 -6.12 4.28
N LEU A 7 -23.49 -5.78 5.05
CA LEU A 7 -22.99 -4.42 5.13
C LEU A 7 -22.48 -3.94 3.77
N LEU A 8 -21.58 -4.69 3.14
CA LEU A 8 -21.03 -4.30 1.84
C LEU A 8 -22.11 -4.26 0.76
N ASP A 9 -23.03 -5.23 0.72
CA ASP A 9 -24.16 -5.23 -0.23
C ASP A 9 -24.99 -3.94 -0.10
N SER A 10 -25.20 -3.46 1.13
CA SER A 10 -25.99 -2.24 1.36
C SER A 10 -25.26 -0.93 1.09
N ARG A 11 -23.91 -0.92 1.09
CA ARG A 11 -23.11 0.32 1.02
C ARG A 11 -22.24 0.43 -0.22
N ARG A 12 -21.64 -0.67 -0.65
CA ARG A 12 -20.62 -0.79 -1.70
C ARG A 12 -20.65 -2.21 -2.31
N ALA A 13 -21.76 -2.56 -2.95
CA ALA A 13 -21.92 -3.88 -3.58
C ALA A 13 -20.85 -4.14 -4.66
N ASP A 14 -20.30 -3.09 -5.24
CA ASP A 14 -19.15 -3.12 -6.17
C ASP A 14 -17.91 -3.76 -5.54
N LEU A 15 -17.69 -3.63 -4.22
CA LEU A 15 -16.57 -4.29 -3.53
C LEU A 15 -16.69 -5.80 -3.59
N ILE A 16 -17.87 -6.34 -3.26
CA ILE A 16 -18.09 -7.79 -3.32
C ILE A 16 -17.95 -8.27 -4.75
N ALA A 17 -18.58 -7.58 -5.72
CA ALA A 17 -18.52 -7.96 -7.12
C ALA A 17 -17.09 -7.96 -7.65
N GLY A 18 -16.30 -6.92 -7.35
CA GLY A 18 -14.92 -6.80 -7.80
C GLY A 18 -14.01 -7.87 -7.20
N LEU A 19 -14.10 -8.12 -5.89
CA LEU A 19 -13.31 -9.15 -5.22
C LEU A 19 -13.70 -10.57 -5.69
N ALA A 20 -15.01 -10.81 -5.88
CA ALA A 20 -15.50 -12.10 -6.38
C ALA A 20 -15.10 -12.36 -7.83
N ASP A 21 -15.09 -11.34 -8.70
CA ASP A 21 -14.60 -11.45 -10.08
C ASP A 21 -13.14 -11.87 -10.12
N VAL A 22 -12.29 -11.27 -9.28
CA VAL A 22 -10.87 -11.68 -9.16
C VAL A 22 -10.78 -13.13 -8.69
N ALA A 23 -11.43 -13.49 -7.59
CA ALA A 23 -11.38 -14.85 -7.04
C ALA A 23 -11.89 -15.92 -8.05
N ALA A 24 -12.96 -15.63 -8.79
CA ALA A 24 -13.56 -16.54 -9.75
C ALA A 24 -12.63 -16.81 -10.95
N ARG A 25 -11.88 -15.81 -11.42
CA ARG A 25 -10.94 -15.95 -12.55
C ARG A 25 -9.80 -16.92 -12.27
N PHE A 26 -9.44 -17.10 -11.01
CA PHE A 26 -8.31 -17.93 -10.61
C PHE A 26 -8.73 -19.21 -9.89
N ALA A 27 -10.05 -19.50 -9.82
CA ALA A 27 -10.59 -20.67 -9.12
C ALA A 27 -10.03 -20.81 -7.69
N GLY A 28 -9.95 -19.68 -6.99
CA GLY A 28 -9.34 -19.55 -5.67
C GLY A 28 -10.06 -20.27 -4.54
N ASP A 29 -9.38 -20.43 -3.40
CA ASP A 29 -9.98 -20.91 -2.17
C ASP A 29 -11.12 -19.96 -1.73
N PRO A 30 -12.37 -20.42 -1.60
CA PRO A 30 -13.49 -19.56 -1.19
C PRO A 30 -13.27 -18.90 0.17
N ARG A 31 -12.44 -19.50 1.05
CA ARG A 31 -12.07 -18.91 2.35
C ARG A 31 -11.27 -17.62 2.18
N ALA A 32 -10.45 -17.51 1.12
CA ALA A 32 -9.67 -16.30 0.84
C ALA A 32 -10.58 -15.14 0.41
N LEU A 33 -11.58 -15.40 -0.43
CA LEU A 33 -12.60 -14.40 -0.78
C LEU A 33 -13.39 -13.96 0.47
N ASP A 34 -13.78 -14.89 1.33
CA ASP A 34 -14.45 -14.57 2.59
C ASP A 34 -13.57 -13.69 3.49
N ALA A 35 -12.27 -13.99 3.59
CA ALA A 35 -11.32 -13.17 4.34
C ALA A 35 -11.18 -11.76 3.74
N ALA A 36 -11.07 -11.64 2.42
CA ALA A 36 -10.98 -10.34 1.74
C ALA A 36 -12.26 -9.51 1.91
N VAL A 37 -13.43 -10.13 1.81
CA VAL A 37 -14.73 -9.48 2.05
C VAL A 37 -14.86 -9.00 3.50
N LEU A 38 -14.43 -9.81 4.48
CA LEU A 38 -14.43 -9.40 5.88
C LEU A 38 -13.43 -8.28 6.15
N GLY A 39 -12.23 -8.34 5.56
CA GLY A 39 -11.23 -7.28 5.62
C GLY A 39 -11.75 -5.95 5.07
N ALA A 40 -12.30 -5.95 3.86
CA ALA A 40 -12.86 -4.77 3.21
C ALA A 40 -14.00 -4.14 4.05
N ALA A 41 -14.89 -4.96 4.62
CA ALA A 41 -15.95 -4.47 5.51
C ALA A 41 -15.39 -3.79 6.77
N ARG A 42 -14.35 -4.36 7.37
CA ARG A 42 -13.71 -3.79 8.58
C ARG A 42 -12.93 -2.52 8.27
N LEU A 43 -12.19 -2.48 7.16
CA LEU A 43 -11.52 -1.27 6.71
C LEU A 43 -12.55 -0.17 6.45
N GLY A 44 -13.64 -0.49 5.76
CA GLY A 44 -14.73 0.44 5.50
C GLY A 44 -15.39 1.02 6.76
N LEU A 45 -15.57 0.20 7.80
CA LEU A 45 -16.09 0.63 9.10
C LEU A 45 -15.12 1.49 9.90
N ARG A 46 -13.82 1.25 9.77
CA ARG A 46 -12.81 1.93 10.57
C ARG A 46 -12.36 3.22 9.91
N HIS A 47 -11.90 3.12 8.66
CA HIS A 47 -11.23 4.19 7.92
C HIS A 47 -11.98 4.58 6.65
N GLY A 48 -13.13 3.97 6.40
CA GLY A 48 -13.90 4.17 5.19
C GLY A 48 -15.16 4.99 5.34
N SER A 49 -15.97 4.94 4.29
CA SER A 49 -17.26 5.65 4.23
C SER A 49 -18.34 5.04 5.13
N PHE A 50 -18.09 3.91 5.80
CA PHE A 50 -19.07 3.24 6.66
C PHE A 50 -18.97 3.69 8.12
N GLY A 51 -17.84 4.30 8.50
CA GLY A 51 -17.50 4.70 9.85
C GLY A 51 -17.55 6.20 10.12
N HIS A 52 -16.82 6.60 11.17
CA HIS A 52 -16.73 7.99 11.65
C HIS A 52 -15.31 8.58 11.60
N ASP A 53 -14.31 7.79 11.21
CA ASP A 53 -12.91 8.24 11.06
C ASP A 53 -12.45 8.03 9.60
N PRO A 54 -13.08 8.72 8.62
CA PRO A 54 -12.82 8.46 7.21
C PRO A 54 -11.42 8.93 6.81
N HIS A 55 -10.67 8.03 6.19
CA HIS A 55 -9.39 8.27 5.57
C HIS A 55 -9.58 8.57 4.08
N ALA A 56 -8.83 9.54 3.55
CA ALA A 56 -8.95 9.92 2.15
C ALA A 56 -8.28 8.90 1.22
N TYR A 57 -7.24 8.20 1.68
CA TYR A 57 -6.50 7.21 0.89
C TYR A 57 -6.70 5.78 1.43
N HIS A 58 -6.34 5.51 2.69
CA HIS A 58 -6.38 4.16 3.26
C HIS A 58 -7.82 3.77 3.67
N ASN A 59 -8.66 3.46 2.69
CA ASN A 59 -10.09 3.13 2.87
C ASN A 59 -10.55 1.98 1.96
N GLU A 60 -11.84 1.64 1.98
CA GLU A 60 -12.39 0.54 1.20
C GLU A 60 -12.22 0.68 -0.32
N THR A 61 -12.04 1.89 -0.84
CA THR A 61 -11.75 2.10 -2.27
C THR A 61 -10.36 1.59 -2.62
N HIS A 62 -9.37 1.82 -1.75
CA HIS A 62 -8.00 1.34 -1.94
C HIS A 62 -7.92 -0.18 -2.11
N VAL A 63 -8.84 -0.92 -1.47
CA VAL A 63 -8.97 -2.38 -1.63
C VAL A 63 -9.19 -2.78 -3.10
N LEU A 64 -10.02 -2.06 -3.86
CA LEU A 64 -10.22 -2.35 -5.30
C LEU A 64 -9.04 -1.90 -6.15
N GLU A 65 -8.36 -0.82 -5.75
CA GLU A 65 -7.17 -0.36 -6.46
C GLU A 65 -6.09 -1.43 -6.43
N VAL A 66 -5.82 -2.00 -5.25
CA VAL A 66 -4.80 -3.05 -5.08
C VAL A 66 -5.34 -4.41 -5.55
N GLY A 67 -6.47 -4.84 -5.00
CA GLY A 67 -6.98 -6.22 -5.12
C GLY A 67 -7.69 -6.53 -6.43
N GLN A 68 -8.15 -5.50 -7.17
CA GLN A 68 -8.75 -5.67 -8.48
C GLN A 68 -7.88 -5.04 -9.57
N ARG A 69 -7.72 -3.72 -9.58
CA ARG A 69 -7.08 -3.02 -10.70
C ARG A 69 -5.62 -3.44 -10.89
N ARG A 70 -4.80 -3.34 -9.83
CA ARG A 70 -3.36 -3.63 -9.89
C ARG A 70 -3.08 -5.13 -9.93
N LEU A 71 -3.76 -5.92 -9.11
CA LEU A 71 -3.59 -7.38 -9.11
C LEU A 71 -3.98 -7.99 -10.46
N LEU A 72 -5.12 -7.62 -11.06
CA LEU A 72 -5.48 -8.12 -12.40
C LEU A 72 -4.49 -7.66 -13.46
N ARG A 73 -4.04 -6.40 -13.43
CA ARG A 73 -3.01 -5.92 -14.35
C ARG A 73 -1.70 -6.70 -14.21
N LEU A 74 -1.30 -7.03 -12.98
CA LEU A 74 -0.11 -7.86 -12.73
C LEU A 74 -0.27 -9.25 -13.34
N VAL A 75 -1.36 -9.95 -13.02
CA VAL A 75 -1.59 -11.30 -13.53
C VAL A 75 -1.69 -11.32 -15.05
N GLN A 76 -2.41 -10.37 -15.65
CA GLN A 76 -2.53 -10.25 -17.11
C GLN A 76 -1.20 -9.91 -17.78
N GLY A 77 -0.42 -8.98 -17.21
CA GLY A 77 0.87 -8.57 -17.76
C GLY A 77 1.95 -9.65 -17.66
N MET A 78 1.81 -10.56 -16.70
CA MET A 78 2.71 -11.71 -16.54
C MET A 78 2.36 -12.88 -17.45
N GLY A 79 1.08 -13.05 -17.81
CA GLY A 79 0.62 -14.14 -18.69
C GLY A 79 0.90 -15.51 -18.06
N GLU A 80 1.57 -16.40 -18.80
CA GLU A 80 1.92 -17.75 -18.30
C GLU A 80 2.86 -17.73 -17.08
N ALA A 81 3.57 -16.63 -16.86
CA ALA A 81 4.45 -16.44 -15.70
C ALA A 81 3.75 -15.78 -14.50
N ALA A 82 2.40 -15.69 -14.52
CA ALA A 82 1.64 -15.13 -13.41
C ALA A 82 1.77 -15.97 -12.13
N PRO A 83 1.59 -15.36 -10.94
CA PRO A 83 1.52 -16.12 -9.70
C PRO A 83 0.43 -17.20 -9.76
N PRO A 84 0.67 -18.38 -9.15
CA PRO A 84 -0.33 -19.44 -9.13
C PRO A 84 -1.58 -19.02 -8.32
N PRO A 85 -2.73 -19.70 -8.51
CA PRO A 85 -3.98 -19.35 -7.83
C PRO A 85 -3.88 -19.09 -6.33
N ALA A 86 -3.20 -19.96 -5.58
CA ALA A 86 -3.05 -19.81 -4.13
C ALA A 86 -2.22 -18.58 -3.72
N ASP A 87 -1.35 -18.08 -4.60
CA ASP A 87 -0.60 -16.84 -4.39
C ASP A 87 -1.50 -15.64 -4.67
N VAL A 88 -2.30 -15.70 -5.74
CA VAL A 88 -3.30 -14.67 -6.07
C VAL A 88 -4.34 -14.52 -4.96
N ASP A 89 -4.81 -15.63 -4.39
CA ASP A 89 -5.73 -15.63 -3.24
C ASP A 89 -5.16 -14.83 -2.06
N MET A 90 -3.89 -15.06 -1.73
CA MET A 90 -3.26 -14.38 -0.61
C MET A 90 -2.93 -12.92 -0.93
N LEU A 91 -2.61 -12.58 -2.18
CA LEU A 91 -2.47 -11.18 -2.62
C LEU A 91 -3.81 -10.43 -2.58
N LEU A 92 -4.93 -11.12 -2.85
CA LEU A 92 -6.28 -10.57 -2.69
C LEU A 92 -6.62 -10.31 -1.21
N VAL A 93 -6.26 -11.24 -0.33
CA VAL A 93 -6.39 -11.05 1.13
C VAL A 93 -5.53 -9.87 1.59
N PHE A 94 -4.27 -9.79 1.15
CA PHE A 94 -3.37 -8.67 1.43
C PHE A 94 -4.00 -7.33 1.04
N ALA A 95 -4.52 -7.21 -0.18
CA ALA A 95 -5.15 -5.99 -0.67
C ALA A 95 -6.28 -5.48 0.24
N ALA A 96 -7.06 -6.40 0.83
CA ALA A 96 -8.16 -6.06 1.71
C ALA A 96 -7.76 -5.87 3.19
N CYS A 97 -6.55 -6.30 3.58
CA CYS A 97 -6.20 -6.45 5.00
C CYS A 97 -4.95 -5.69 5.46
N HIS A 98 -4.03 -5.32 4.56
CA HIS A 98 -2.74 -4.73 4.95
C HIS A 98 -2.88 -3.39 5.71
N ASP A 99 -3.92 -2.62 5.39
CA ASP A 99 -4.22 -1.32 6.01
C ASP A 99 -5.39 -1.33 7.00
N LEU A 100 -5.78 -2.50 7.53
CA LEU A 100 -6.88 -2.59 8.49
C LEU A 100 -6.72 -1.66 9.70
N ARG A 101 -5.48 -1.30 10.03
CA ARG A 101 -5.10 -0.47 11.16
C ARG A 101 -4.25 0.69 10.70
N GLN A 102 -4.82 1.88 10.80
CA GLN A 102 -4.12 3.14 10.60
C GLN A 102 -4.18 3.98 11.87
N ARG A 103 -3.09 4.70 12.15
CA ARG A 103 -2.91 5.59 13.32
C ARG A 103 -2.65 4.85 14.64
N GLU A 104 -2.01 3.68 14.58
CA GLU A 104 -1.51 3.04 15.78
C GLU A 104 -0.45 3.95 16.43
N THR A 105 -0.55 4.11 17.75
CA THR A 105 0.35 4.99 18.54
C THR A 105 1.47 4.22 19.23
N VAL A 106 1.39 2.90 19.19
CA VAL A 106 2.36 1.99 19.79
C VAL A 106 3.28 1.50 18.70
N ASP A 107 4.55 1.92 18.78
CA ASP A 107 5.60 1.30 18.00
C ASP A 107 5.88 -0.10 18.54
N VAL A 108 6.03 -1.06 17.63
CA VAL A 108 6.48 -2.40 17.98
C VAL A 108 8.00 -2.50 17.79
N PRO A 109 8.72 -3.30 18.60
CA PRO A 109 10.13 -3.54 18.36
C PRO A 109 10.38 -4.19 17.00
N GLY A 110 11.37 -3.69 16.27
CA GLY A 110 11.79 -4.24 14.97
C GLY A 110 11.47 -3.30 13.80
N PRO A 111 11.67 -3.77 12.56
CA PRO A 111 11.52 -2.93 11.37
C PRO A 111 10.07 -2.85 10.85
N VAL A 112 9.14 -3.63 11.41
CA VAL A 112 7.72 -3.62 11.04
C VAL A 112 7.05 -2.44 11.74
N GLY A 113 6.32 -1.62 10.99
CA GLY A 113 5.62 -0.46 11.55
C GLY A 113 4.47 -0.86 12.48
N GLY A 114 4.10 0.02 13.41
CA GLY A 114 3.02 -0.24 14.36
C GLY A 114 1.66 -0.50 13.69
N ASN A 115 1.37 0.22 12.59
CA ASN A 115 0.20 0.00 11.76
C ASN A 115 0.20 -1.41 11.17
N GLU A 116 1.28 -1.79 10.50
CA GLU A 116 1.44 -3.08 9.83
C GLU A 116 1.37 -4.24 10.83
N ALA A 117 2.00 -4.11 12.00
CA ALA A 117 1.94 -5.11 13.05
C ALA A 117 0.50 -5.31 13.59
N ALA A 118 -0.25 -4.23 13.76
CA ALA A 118 -1.65 -4.31 14.17
C ALA A 118 -2.53 -4.89 13.06
N SER A 119 -2.29 -4.53 11.80
CA SER A 119 -2.95 -5.11 10.63
C SER A 119 -2.66 -6.60 10.49
N ILE A 120 -1.43 -7.06 10.72
CA ILE A 120 -1.07 -8.49 10.79
C ILE A 120 -1.94 -9.17 11.85
N ALA A 121 -1.90 -8.69 13.09
CA ALA A 121 -2.64 -9.31 14.20
C ALA A 121 -4.16 -9.37 13.96
N GLU A 122 -4.72 -8.40 13.26
CA GLU A 122 -6.12 -8.42 12.85
C GLU A 122 -6.38 -9.39 11.69
N THR A 123 -5.49 -9.43 10.71
CA THR A 123 -5.59 -10.32 9.54
C THR A 123 -5.52 -11.79 9.93
N LEU A 124 -4.63 -12.18 10.85
CA LEU A 124 -4.55 -13.57 11.32
C LEU A 124 -5.87 -14.01 11.99
N ARG A 125 -6.52 -13.12 12.75
CA ARG A 125 -7.85 -13.39 13.33
C ARG A 125 -8.95 -13.48 12.27
N ILE A 126 -8.85 -12.70 11.20
CA ILE A 126 -9.78 -12.79 10.05
C ILE A 126 -9.61 -14.15 9.36
N LEU A 127 -8.39 -14.60 9.10
CA LEU A 127 -8.13 -15.92 8.52
C LEU A 127 -8.76 -17.04 9.36
N GLU A 128 -8.53 -17.03 10.68
CA GLU A 128 -9.14 -18.00 11.59
C GLU A 128 -10.68 -17.96 11.56
N ALA A 129 -11.27 -16.77 11.54
CA ALA A 129 -12.72 -16.58 11.45
C ALA A 129 -13.32 -17.06 10.11
N CYS A 130 -12.51 -17.13 9.06
CA CYS A 130 -12.86 -17.66 7.74
C CYS A 130 -12.51 -19.15 7.56
N GLY A 131 -12.08 -19.83 8.63
CA GLY A 131 -11.87 -21.27 8.63
C GLY A 131 -10.47 -21.72 8.21
N PHE A 132 -9.49 -20.82 8.13
CA PHE A 132 -8.09 -21.22 8.06
C PHE A 132 -7.59 -21.70 9.43
N ARG A 133 -6.72 -22.71 9.44
CA ARG A 133 -6.12 -23.29 10.64
C ARG A 133 -4.61 -23.12 10.59
N ARG A 134 -4.00 -22.55 11.64
CA ARG A 134 -2.56 -22.22 11.67
C ARG A 134 -1.63 -23.36 11.28
N GLU A 135 -1.95 -24.58 11.68
CA GLU A 135 -1.13 -25.76 11.39
C GLU A 135 -1.34 -26.28 9.96
N ALA A 136 -2.60 -26.40 9.53
CA ALA A 136 -2.94 -26.98 8.23
C ALA A 136 -2.74 -26.00 7.07
N ASP A 137 -2.93 -24.71 7.32
CA ASP A 137 -2.84 -23.61 6.36
C ASP A 137 -1.64 -22.70 6.67
N ARG A 138 -0.58 -23.26 7.28
CA ARG A 138 0.62 -22.53 7.73
C ARG A 138 1.19 -21.61 6.65
N ALA A 139 1.25 -22.10 5.41
CA ALA A 139 1.78 -21.35 4.27
C ALA A 139 1.04 -20.02 4.02
N GLN A 140 -0.27 -19.96 4.28
CA GLN A 140 -1.08 -18.76 4.14
C GLN A 140 -0.80 -17.76 5.28
N PHE A 141 -0.70 -18.24 6.53
CA PHE A 141 -0.37 -17.39 7.69
C PHE A 141 1.02 -16.76 7.55
N VAL A 142 2.03 -17.56 7.17
CA VAL A 142 3.40 -17.07 6.95
C VAL A 142 3.44 -16.06 5.79
N ALA A 143 2.73 -16.34 4.68
CA ALA A 143 2.71 -15.44 3.54
C ALA A 143 2.06 -14.10 3.88
N ILE A 144 0.89 -14.08 4.53
CA ILE A 144 0.21 -12.81 4.83
C ILE A 144 0.97 -11.96 5.83
N GLU A 145 1.60 -12.60 6.82
CA GLU A 145 2.43 -11.91 7.80
C GLU A 145 3.62 -11.23 7.12
N LEU A 146 4.36 -11.96 6.28
CA LEU A 146 5.50 -11.39 5.56
C LEU A 146 5.09 -10.35 4.52
N MET A 147 3.93 -10.50 3.86
CA MET A 147 3.43 -9.51 2.91
C MET A 147 3.12 -8.17 3.57
N ILE A 148 2.36 -8.18 4.67
CA ILE A 148 2.02 -6.95 5.40
C ILE A 148 3.25 -6.37 6.09
N ALA A 149 4.15 -7.21 6.64
CA ALA A 149 5.41 -6.72 7.18
C ALA A 149 6.24 -6.03 6.09
N GLY A 150 6.39 -6.67 4.92
CA GLY A 150 7.16 -6.16 3.79
C GLY A 150 6.62 -4.87 3.17
N SER A 151 5.32 -4.60 3.30
CA SER A 151 4.72 -3.34 2.84
C SER A 151 5.00 -2.15 3.78
N THR A 152 5.57 -2.38 4.97
CA THR A 152 6.01 -1.27 5.86
C THR A 152 6.87 -0.29 5.07
N PHE A 153 6.43 0.97 4.97
CA PHE A 153 7.10 1.97 4.16
C PHE A 153 7.80 3.02 5.04
N ASP A 154 9.13 3.07 4.98
CA ASP A 154 9.91 4.09 5.68
C ASP A 154 10.12 5.32 4.77
N THR A 155 9.55 6.46 5.19
CA THR A 155 9.68 7.75 4.48
C THR A 155 10.96 8.51 4.84
N ARG A 156 11.70 8.04 5.86
CA ARG A 156 12.98 8.64 6.26
C ARG A 156 14.04 8.41 5.17
N PRO A 157 15.00 9.33 5.00
CA PRO A 157 16.09 9.13 4.06
C PRO A 157 16.86 7.85 4.41
N VAL A 158 17.37 7.15 3.39
CA VAL A 158 18.45 6.19 3.60
C VAL A 158 19.62 6.98 4.16
N ALA A 159 19.94 6.84 5.46
CA ALA A 159 21.14 7.45 5.99
C ALA A 159 22.35 6.87 5.23
N ALA A 160 23.26 7.75 4.78
CA ALA A 160 24.49 7.32 4.12
C ALA A 160 25.22 6.32 5.02
N ALA A 161 25.65 5.19 4.45
CA ALA A 161 26.36 4.17 5.21
C ALA A 161 27.61 4.79 5.85
N ASP A 162 27.77 4.64 7.17
CA ASP A 162 29.01 4.98 7.85
C ASP A 162 30.01 3.84 7.62
N PRO A 163 31.12 4.07 6.90
CA PRO A 163 32.11 3.03 6.61
C PRO A 163 32.89 2.55 7.85
N THR A 164 32.64 3.11 9.03
CA THR A 164 33.34 2.78 10.29
C THR A 164 32.53 1.88 11.24
N THR A 165 31.27 1.56 10.91
CA THR A 165 30.38 0.74 11.75
C THR A 165 29.93 -0.52 11.01
N ASP A 166 29.95 -1.69 11.67
CA ASP A 166 29.40 -2.97 11.20
C ASP A 166 27.86 -3.01 11.22
N GLU A 167 27.19 -1.85 11.20
CA GLU A 167 25.73 -1.80 11.14
C GLU A 167 25.26 -2.35 9.79
N LEU A 168 24.31 -3.29 9.84
CA LEU A 168 23.61 -3.81 8.66
C LEU A 168 23.24 -2.63 7.75
N PRO A 169 23.40 -2.73 6.41
CA PRO A 169 23.04 -1.66 5.49
C PRO A 169 21.65 -1.15 5.86
N ASN A 170 21.54 0.13 6.24
CA ASN A 170 20.32 0.75 6.73
C ASN A 170 19.12 0.26 5.92
N ILE A 171 18.21 -0.48 6.57
CA ILE A 171 16.89 -0.86 6.04
C ILE A 171 15.97 0.38 6.13
N ALA A 172 16.49 1.54 5.74
CA ALA A 172 15.78 2.81 5.75
C ALA A 172 15.50 3.23 4.32
N GLY A 173 14.36 3.88 4.09
CA GLY A 173 13.93 4.42 2.80
C GLY A 173 13.24 3.39 1.90
N GLY A 174 11.94 3.58 1.71
CA GLY A 174 11.09 2.74 0.86
C GLY A 174 10.44 1.57 1.62
N ALA A 175 9.94 0.58 0.87
CA ALA A 175 9.30 -0.60 1.45
C ALA A 175 10.31 -1.55 2.09
N LEU A 176 9.96 -2.11 3.26
CA LEU A 176 10.74 -3.11 4.00
C LEU A 176 11.03 -4.35 3.15
N ALA A 177 10.18 -4.69 2.19
CA ALA A 177 10.35 -5.79 1.25
C ALA A 177 11.74 -5.83 0.60
N ARG A 178 12.39 -4.67 0.40
CA ARG A 178 13.76 -4.59 -0.11
C ARG A 178 14.81 -5.23 0.80
N GLY A 179 14.66 -5.02 2.11
CA GLY A 179 15.58 -5.51 3.15
C GLY A 179 15.04 -6.73 3.91
N LEU A 180 13.84 -7.21 3.58
CA LEU A 180 13.15 -8.25 4.34
C LEU A 180 14.00 -9.52 4.49
N ALA A 181 14.65 -9.97 3.42
CA ALA A 181 15.53 -11.14 3.46
C ALA A 181 16.73 -10.95 4.42
N LEU A 182 17.31 -9.74 4.47
CA LEU A 182 18.43 -9.43 5.37
C LEU A 182 17.98 -9.39 6.83
N TRP A 183 16.79 -8.85 7.09
CA TRP A 183 16.18 -8.90 8.41
C TRP A 183 15.83 -10.33 8.83
N LEU A 184 15.30 -11.15 7.92
CA LEU A 184 15.04 -12.57 8.19
C LEU A 184 16.33 -13.35 8.45
N ASP A 185 17.42 -13.04 7.75
CA ASP A 185 18.74 -13.66 8.01
C ASP A 185 19.22 -13.40 9.45
N SER A 186 18.88 -12.25 10.05
CA SER A 186 19.25 -11.93 11.44
C SER A 186 18.24 -12.42 12.48
N ALA A 187 16.94 -12.28 12.21
CA ALA A 187 15.87 -12.64 13.16
C ALA A 187 15.55 -14.15 13.16
N LEU A 188 15.71 -14.81 12.01
CA LEU A 188 15.36 -16.21 11.79
C LEU A 188 16.42 -16.93 10.92
N PRO A 189 17.64 -17.23 11.43
CA PRO A 189 18.79 -17.65 10.62
C PRO A 189 18.62 -18.89 9.71
N ARG A 190 17.54 -19.66 9.87
CA ARG A 190 17.21 -20.85 9.05
C ARG A 190 15.96 -20.68 8.20
N TRP A 191 15.44 -19.46 8.05
CA TRP A 191 14.22 -19.21 7.26
C TRP A 191 14.38 -19.64 5.79
N ARG A 192 15.61 -19.68 5.27
CA ARG A 192 15.90 -20.13 3.91
C ARG A 192 15.69 -21.63 3.70
N ASP A 193 15.69 -22.43 4.77
CA ASP A 193 15.39 -23.87 4.70
C ASP A 193 13.88 -24.13 4.71
N ASP A 194 13.08 -23.13 5.11
CA ASP A 194 11.64 -23.19 5.21
C ASP A 194 10.97 -22.76 3.89
N ALA A 195 10.27 -23.71 3.25
CA ALA A 195 9.60 -23.46 1.98
C ALA A 195 8.52 -22.37 2.06
N ASP A 196 7.79 -22.30 3.17
CA ASP A 196 6.70 -21.34 3.36
C ASP A 196 7.28 -19.93 3.59
N ALA A 197 8.34 -19.81 4.38
CA ALA A 197 9.01 -18.53 4.60
C ALA A 197 9.61 -17.98 3.31
N ARG A 198 10.26 -18.82 2.49
CA ARG A 198 10.75 -18.44 1.16
C ARG A 198 9.62 -18.00 0.22
N ARG A 199 8.46 -18.66 0.27
CA ARG A 199 7.28 -18.25 -0.50
C ARG A 199 6.76 -16.90 -0.01
N GLY A 200 6.59 -16.73 1.30
CA GLY A 200 6.09 -15.50 1.90
C GLY A 200 6.99 -14.30 1.63
N GLU A 201 8.31 -14.45 1.68
CA GLU A 201 9.26 -13.38 1.35
C GLU A 201 9.16 -12.96 -0.14
N ARG A 202 9.00 -13.92 -1.07
CA ARG A 202 8.75 -13.59 -2.48
C ARG A 202 7.43 -12.84 -2.67
N LEU A 203 6.37 -13.32 -2.02
CA LEU A 203 5.07 -12.66 -2.08
C LEU A 203 5.10 -11.27 -1.45
N ALA A 204 5.90 -11.06 -0.41
CA ALA A 204 6.06 -9.75 0.22
C ALA A 204 6.61 -8.69 -0.74
N ARG A 205 7.53 -9.09 -1.62
CA ARG A 205 8.04 -8.20 -2.68
C ARG A 205 6.98 -7.85 -3.70
N ILE A 206 6.14 -8.80 -4.10
CA ILE A 206 5.01 -8.55 -5.01
C ILE A 206 3.95 -7.67 -4.34
N ALA A 207 3.62 -7.96 -3.07
CA ALA A 207 2.63 -7.22 -2.30
C ALA A 207 3.03 -5.75 -2.10
N ALA A 208 4.27 -5.49 -1.71
CA ALA A 208 4.80 -4.13 -1.61
C ALA A 208 4.72 -3.39 -2.94
N ASP A 209 5.05 -4.06 -4.06
CA ASP A 209 4.96 -3.45 -5.39
C ASP A 209 3.52 -3.18 -5.84
N LEU A 210 2.54 -4.00 -5.41
CA LEU A 210 1.11 -3.77 -5.67
C LEU A 210 0.56 -2.59 -4.86
N ASP A 211 0.97 -2.47 -3.60
CA ASP A 211 0.59 -1.36 -2.73
C ASP A 211 1.11 -0.03 -3.30
N THR A 212 2.38 0.01 -3.71
CA THR A 212 3.02 1.23 -4.24
C THR A 212 2.98 1.34 -5.78
N ALA A 213 2.16 0.52 -6.46
CA ALA A 213 2.13 0.49 -7.93
C ALA A 213 1.59 1.78 -8.57
N ASN A 214 1.04 2.71 -7.78
CA ASN A 214 0.51 3.99 -8.25
C ASN A 214 1.50 4.75 -9.14
N VAL A 215 2.81 4.61 -8.87
CA VAL A 215 3.85 5.25 -9.69
C VAL A 215 3.85 4.81 -11.16
N GLY A 216 3.34 3.61 -11.45
CA GLY A 216 3.23 3.02 -12.79
C GLY A 216 1.81 2.99 -13.36
N GLU A 217 0.85 3.63 -12.69
CA GLU A 217 -0.51 3.87 -13.21
C GLU A 217 -0.52 5.06 -14.19
N ASP A 218 -1.68 5.35 -14.80
CA ASP A 218 -1.82 6.58 -15.58
C ASP A 218 -1.46 7.81 -14.72
N PHE A 219 -0.87 8.82 -15.33
CA PHE A 219 -0.37 9.98 -14.58
C PHE A 219 -1.46 10.71 -13.80
N VAL A 220 -2.69 10.79 -14.34
CA VAL A 220 -3.81 11.41 -13.63
C VAL A 220 -4.13 10.59 -12.39
N GLN A 221 -4.19 9.26 -12.50
CA GLN A 221 -4.45 8.36 -11.37
C GLN A 221 -3.35 8.40 -10.30
N LEU A 222 -2.08 8.51 -10.71
CA LEU A 222 -0.96 8.76 -9.80
C LEU A 222 -1.18 10.06 -9.01
N CYS A 223 -1.60 11.12 -9.69
CA CYS A 223 -1.82 12.43 -9.08
C CYS A 223 -3.08 12.45 -8.18
N GLU A 224 -4.17 11.78 -8.55
CA GLU A 224 -5.36 11.58 -7.70
C GLU A 224 -4.99 10.86 -6.39
N THR A 225 -4.13 9.85 -6.48
CA THR A 225 -3.58 9.15 -5.33
C THR A 225 -2.75 10.08 -4.44
N ALA A 226 -1.89 10.91 -5.03
CA ALA A 226 -1.11 11.90 -4.29
C ALA A 226 -2.01 12.92 -3.56
N ILE A 227 -3.09 13.38 -4.20
CA ILE A 227 -4.07 14.28 -3.57
C ILE A 227 -4.74 13.60 -2.37
N ARG A 228 -5.21 12.35 -2.52
CA ARG A 228 -5.83 11.60 -1.41
C ARG A 228 -4.87 11.40 -0.24
N LEU A 229 -3.61 11.04 -0.51
CA LEU A 229 -2.57 10.93 0.52
C LEU A 229 -2.27 12.28 1.19
N CYS A 230 -2.24 13.38 0.43
CA CYS A 230 -2.06 14.73 0.96
C CYS A 230 -3.18 15.10 1.94
N ARG A 231 -4.44 14.91 1.52
CA ARG A 231 -5.63 15.15 2.36
C ARG A 231 -5.58 14.31 3.64
N GLU A 232 -5.24 13.03 3.52
CA GLU A 232 -5.14 12.14 4.67
C GLU A 232 -4.01 12.53 5.63
N ARG A 233 -2.85 12.93 5.10
CA ARG A 233 -1.73 13.40 5.91
C ARG A 233 -2.16 14.59 6.77
N GLU A 234 -2.80 15.60 6.18
CA GLU A 234 -3.25 16.78 6.92
C GLU A 234 -4.27 16.42 8.01
N MET A 235 -5.22 15.54 7.70
CA MET A 235 -6.16 14.99 8.67
C MET A 235 -5.45 14.27 9.83
N ARG A 236 -4.44 13.44 9.56
CA ARG A 236 -3.64 12.76 10.61
C ARG A 236 -2.88 13.72 11.50
N PHE A 237 -2.49 14.88 10.98
CA PHE A 237 -1.85 15.95 11.74
C PHE A 237 -2.84 16.94 12.37
N GLY A 238 -4.16 16.74 12.21
CA GLY A 238 -5.19 17.61 12.74
C GLY A 238 -5.22 19.00 12.09
N ARG A 239 -4.69 19.15 10.87
CA ARG A 239 -4.69 20.42 10.12
C ARG A 239 -5.85 20.43 9.12
N ALA A 240 -6.68 21.46 9.21
CA ALA A 240 -7.76 21.67 8.26
C ALA A 240 -7.23 22.32 6.97
N LEU A 241 -7.66 21.79 5.81
CA LEU A 241 -7.16 22.19 4.50
C LEU A 241 -7.52 23.64 4.11
N ASP A 242 -8.58 24.19 4.71
CA ASP A 242 -9.01 25.57 4.49
C ASP A 242 -8.21 26.59 5.33
N LYS A 243 -7.33 26.11 6.23
CA LYS A 243 -6.55 26.95 7.15
C LYS A 243 -5.11 27.17 6.69
N PRO A 244 -4.51 28.34 7.00
CA PRO A 244 -3.14 28.66 6.57
C PRO A 244 -2.07 27.66 6.98
N GLU A 245 -2.20 27.03 8.14
CA GLU A 245 -1.24 26.04 8.64
C GLU A 245 -1.08 24.80 7.75
N SER A 246 -2.05 24.51 6.86
CA SER A 246 -1.98 23.39 5.92
C SER A 246 -1.27 23.73 4.61
N GLY A 247 -1.13 25.01 4.27
CA GLY A 247 -0.63 25.46 2.96
C GLY A 247 0.77 24.96 2.65
N GLN A 248 1.76 25.33 3.46
CA GLN A 248 3.15 24.93 3.23
C GLN A 248 3.33 23.40 3.31
N PRO A 249 2.78 22.69 4.31
CA PRO A 249 2.88 21.22 4.35
C PRO A 249 2.30 20.52 3.12
N CYS A 250 1.18 21.00 2.57
CA CYS A 250 0.61 20.47 1.33
C CYS A 250 1.53 20.75 0.12
N LEU A 251 2.09 21.96 0.03
CA LEU A 251 3.02 22.32 -1.04
C LEU A 251 4.27 21.45 -1.00
N ASP A 252 4.88 21.30 0.16
CA ASP A 252 6.06 20.46 0.36
C ASP A 252 5.77 19.00 -0.02
N PHE A 253 4.60 18.48 0.37
CA PHE A 253 4.19 17.12 0.07
C PHE A 253 3.94 16.89 -1.43
N LEU A 254 3.15 17.75 -2.08
CA LEU A 254 2.74 17.59 -3.49
C LEU A 254 3.82 17.99 -4.50
N SER A 255 4.86 18.71 -4.07
CA SER A 255 6.02 19.07 -4.89
C SER A 255 7.19 18.12 -4.62
N VAL A 256 8.21 18.60 -3.91
CA VAL A 256 9.46 17.90 -3.61
C VAL A 256 9.21 16.56 -2.90
N GLY A 257 8.17 16.47 -2.07
CA GLY A 257 7.76 15.23 -1.44
C GLY A 257 7.38 14.14 -2.43
N GLN A 258 6.57 14.45 -3.45
CA GLN A 258 6.22 13.49 -4.50
C GLN A 258 7.41 13.15 -5.38
N GLU A 259 8.24 14.14 -5.74
CA GLU A 259 9.45 13.87 -6.53
C GLU A 259 10.40 12.91 -5.79
N ARG A 260 10.63 13.15 -4.50
CA ARG A 260 11.45 12.29 -3.63
C ARG A 260 10.85 10.89 -3.47
N TYR A 261 9.55 10.79 -3.18
CA TYR A 261 8.87 9.50 -3.14
C TYR A 261 9.10 8.71 -4.44
N PHE A 262 8.89 9.37 -5.58
CA PHE A 262 8.92 8.73 -6.89
C PHE A 262 10.33 8.27 -7.32
N HIS A 263 11.33 9.14 -7.17
CA HIS A 263 12.68 8.94 -7.72
C HIS A 263 13.68 8.35 -6.72
N GLU A 264 13.54 8.64 -5.43
CA GLU A 264 14.51 8.24 -4.42
C GLU A 264 14.04 7.03 -3.61
N LEU A 265 12.80 7.08 -3.11
CA LEU A 265 12.28 6.09 -2.16
C LEU A 265 11.67 4.87 -2.88
N HIS A 266 10.83 5.10 -3.88
CA HIS A 266 10.11 4.02 -4.55
C HIS A 266 11.03 3.22 -5.50
N ARG A 267 11.03 1.91 -5.34
CA ARG A 267 11.63 0.93 -6.26
C ARG A 267 10.75 -0.31 -6.29
N PHE A 268 10.67 -0.97 -7.44
CA PHE A 268 10.04 -2.28 -7.50
C PHE A 268 10.98 -3.32 -6.87
N ASN A 269 10.43 -4.20 -6.05
CA ASN A 269 11.13 -5.19 -5.25
C ASN A 269 11.01 -6.59 -5.87
N SER A 270 10.05 -6.78 -6.77
CA SER A 270 9.78 -8.01 -7.50
C SER A 270 10.04 -7.87 -9.00
N ARG A 271 10.24 -8.99 -9.69
CA ARG A 271 10.40 -8.99 -11.15
C ARG A 271 9.06 -8.69 -11.82
N GLU A 272 7.98 -9.14 -11.21
CA GLU A 272 6.59 -8.98 -11.60
C GLU A 272 6.20 -7.50 -11.59
N GLY A 273 6.46 -6.82 -10.47
CA GLY A 273 6.20 -5.39 -10.31
C GLY A 273 6.97 -4.54 -11.32
N GLU A 274 8.28 -4.75 -11.43
CA GLU A 274 9.14 -4.03 -12.40
C GLU A 274 8.65 -4.26 -13.84
N ARG A 275 8.35 -5.50 -14.22
CA ARG A 275 7.90 -5.82 -15.58
C ARG A 275 6.57 -5.15 -15.93
N VAL A 276 5.61 -5.13 -15.02
CA VAL A 276 4.24 -4.68 -15.30
C VAL A 276 4.06 -3.18 -15.13
N PHE A 277 4.70 -2.60 -14.11
CA PHE A 277 4.50 -1.20 -13.72
C PHE A 277 5.71 -0.30 -14.03
N GLY A 278 6.91 -0.89 -14.21
CA GLY A 278 8.14 -0.18 -14.58
C GLY A 278 8.01 0.72 -15.81
N PRO A 279 7.44 0.26 -16.93
CA PRO A 279 7.25 1.11 -18.11
C PRO A 279 6.41 2.36 -17.82
N GLY A 280 5.33 2.23 -17.03
CA GLY A 280 4.51 3.36 -16.61
C GLY A 280 5.27 4.33 -15.70
N LYS A 281 6.05 3.80 -14.76
CA LYS A 281 6.91 4.62 -13.88
C LYS A 281 7.93 5.43 -14.69
N LEU A 282 8.53 4.83 -15.72
CA LEU A 282 9.48 5.53 -16.59
C LEU A 282 8.81 6.71 -17.31
N LEU A 283 7.61 6.51 -17.85
CA LEU A 283 6.84 7.56 -18.54
C LEU A 283 6.44 8.70 -17.59
N ASN A 284 6.03 8.36 -16.37
CA ASN A 284 5.59 9.33 -15.38
C ASN A 284 6.74 10.16 -14.79
N GLY A 285 7.97 9.65 -14.79
CA GLY A 285 9.11 10.30 -14.13
C GLY A 285 9.38 11.73 -14.58
N LEU A 286 9.31 12.03 -15.87
CA LEU A 286 9.46 13.39 -16.39
C LEU A 286 8.29 14.29 -15.99
N ARG A 287 7.07 13.77 -16.06
CA ARG A 287 5.85 14.52 -15.72
C ARG A 287 5.83 14.91 -14.24
N VAL A 288 6.27 14.04 -13.35
CA VAL A 288 6.43 14.35 -11.91
C VAL A 288 7.36 15.55 -11.68
N ARG A 289 8.51 15.59 -12.37
CA ARG A 289 9.45 16.73 -12.26
C ARG A 289 8.85 18.01 -12.82
N GLN A 290 8.16 17.93 -13.97
CA GLN A 290 7.50 19.07 -14.59
C GLN A 290 6.40 19.65 -13.70
N THR A 291 5.55 18.80 -13.12
CA THR A 291 4.50 19.21 -12.18
C THR A 291 5.10 19.82 -10.92
N THR A 292 6.17 19.23 -10.38
CA THR A 292 6.88 19.77 -9.21
C THR A 292 7.41 21.17 -9.48
N ALA A 293 8.13 21.37 -10.58
CA ALA A 293 8.66 22.67 -10.98
C ALA A 293 7.53 23.70 -11.22
N ALA A 294 6.45 23.30 -11.89
CA ALA A 294 5.31 24.18 -12.17
C ALA A 294 4.57 24.59 -10.88
N LEU A 295 4.39 23.66 -9.94
CA LEU A 295 3.74 23.95 -8.66
C LEU A 295 4.59 24.91 -7.81
N LEU A 296 5.90 24.68 -7.73
CA LEU A 296 6.83 25.56 -7.02
C LEU A 296 6.89 26.95 -7.67
N ALA A 297 6.91 27.03 -9.00
CA ALA A 297 6.89 28.30 -9.72
C ALA A 297 5.59 29.09 -9.47
N ARG A 298 4.45 28.41 -9.33
CA ARG A 298 3.15 29.04 -9.08
C ARG A 298 3.06 29.68 -7.70
N PHE A 299 3.68 29.09 -6.69
CA PHE A 299 3.69 29.65 -5.34
C PHE A 299 4.93 30.53 -5.07
N GLY A 300 6.03 30.37 -5.81
CA GLY A 300 7.14 31.32 -5.84
C GLY A 300 7.62 31.75 -4.45
N THR A 301 7.62 33.07 -4.18
CA THR A 301 7.94 33.67 -2.88
C THR A 301 6.75 33.79 -1.93
N ASP A 302 5.53 33.70 -2.44
CA ASP A 302 4.32 33.90 -1.65
C ASP A 302 3.84 32.56 -1.10
N ARG A 303 3.70 32.48 0.23
CA ARG A 303 3.20 31.25 0.84
C ARG A 303 1.77 30.97 0.37
N PRO A 304 1.43 29.70 0.07
CA PRO A 304 0.04 29.34 -0.21
C PRO A 304 -0.86 29.75 0.97
N ALA A 305 -2.04 30.25 0.64
CA ALA A 305 -2.99 30.73 1.64
C ALA A 305 -3.52 29.59 2.53
N ASN A 306 -3.63 28.37 1.99
CA ASN A 306 -4.03 27.14 2.67
C ASN A 306 -3.79 25.91 1.77
N GLY A 307 -4.05 24.71 2.27
CA GLY A 307 -3.87 23.45 1.56
C GLY A 307 -4.83 23.25 0.39
N ASP A 308 -6.08 23.71 0.50
CA ASP A 308 -7.06 23.65 -0.60
C ASP A 308 -6.57 24.37 -1.85
N GLN A 309 -5.93 25.54 -1.69
CA GLN A 309 -5.33 26.28 -2.81
C GLN A 309 -4.21 25.48 -3.49
N VAL A 310 -3.38 24.78 -2.72
CA VAL A 310 -2.30 23.95 -3.27
C VAL A 310 -2.88 22.75 -4.01
N ILE A 311 -3.86 22.06 -3.43
CA ILE A 311 -4.52 20.92 -4.06
C ILE A 311 -5.18 21.35 -5.37
N ALA A 312 -5.91 22.47 -5.38
CA ALA A 312 -6.55 22.99 -6.59
C ALA A 312 -5.52 23.33 -7.68
N ALA A 313 -4.40 23.96 -7.31
CA ALA A 313 -3.30 24.23 -8.24
C ALA A 313 -2.67 22.95 -8.81
N PHE A 314 -2.45 21.95 -7.96
CA PHE A 314 -1.92 20.65 -8.38
C PHE A 314 -2.89 19.89 -9.30
N SER A 315 -4.18 19.91 -8.98
CA SER A 315 -5.27 19.39 -9.81
C SER A 315 -5.31 20.03 -11.20
N GLU A 316 -5.20 21.36 -11.29
CA GLU A 316 -5.18 22.09 -12.56
C GLU A 316 -3.97 21.68 -13.44
N LEU A 317 -2.80 21.51 -12.83
CA LEU A 317 -1.57 21.14 -13.52
C LEU A 317 -1.57 19.69 -14.03
N THR A 318 -2.27 18.80 -13.33
CA THR A 318 -2.20 17.35 -13.56
C THR A 318 -3.45 16.78 -14.23
N GLY A 319 -4.58 17.46 -14.11
CA GLY A 319 -5.90 16.98 -14.51
C GLY A 319 -6.57 16.04 -13.49
N ALA A 320 -6.00 15.89 -12.30
CA ALA A 320 -6.53 15.04 -11.21
C ALA A 320 -7.55 15.79 -10.35
N TYR A 321 -8.59 15.10 -9.83
CA TYR A 321 -9.66 15.71 -9.02
C TYR A 321 -9.96 14.93 -7.73
#